data_AF-A0A3B1DME4-F1
#
_entry.id   AF-A0A3B1DME4-F1
#
_cell.length_a   1.000
_cell.length_b   1.000
_cell.length_c   1.000
_cell.angle_alpha   90.00
_cell.angle_beta   90.00
_cell.angle_gamma   90.00
#
_symmetry.space_group_name_H-M   'P 1'
#
loop_
_entity.id
_entity.type
_entity.pdbx_description
1 polymer ?
#
loop_
_entity_poly.entity_id
_entity_poly.type
_entity_poly.pdbx_seq_one_letter_code
_entity_poly.pdbx_strand_id
1 'polypeptide(L)'
;MDAARKQRIKDSFNAIAQHDKALTDLVYEKLFSLCPHARAMFPDDMTVQKMQMSVALELIVKSLDNFTAIEEHLKEMGDEHADSGVKPEYYPMMGDALLSAMATVSGPAWT
;
A
#
# COMPACT_ATOMS: atom_id res chain seq x y z
N MET A 1 -5.70 15.84 -9.57
CA MET A 1 -6.73 14.80 -9.38
C MET A 1 -8.05 15.48 -9.09
N ASP A 2 -9.11 15.18 -9.85
CA ASP A 2 -10.44 15.75 -9.62
C ASP A 2 -11.12 15.18 -8.36
N ALA A 3 -12.19 15.85 -7.90
CA ALA A 3 -12.93 15.49 -6.69
C ALA A 3 -13.60 14.11 -6.79
N ALA A 4 -14.12 13.74 -7.97
CA ALA A 4 -14.78 12.45 -8.16
C ALA A 4 -13.79 11.28 -8.01
N ARG A 5 -12.56 11.44 -8.51
CA ARG A 5 -11.50 10.44 -8.34
C ARG A 5 -11.03 10.35 -6.89
N LYS A 6 -10.87 11.46 -6.18
CA LYS A 6 -10.58 11.46 -4.74
C LYS A 6 -11.64 10.68 -3.96
N GLN A 7 -12.92 10.93 -4.26
CA GLN A 7 -14.02 10.26 -3.59
C GLN A 7 -14.01 8.75 -3.81
N ARG A 8 -13.82 8.29 -5.06
CA ARG A 8 -13.70 6.85 -5.35
C ARG A 8 -12.58 6.18 -4.56
N ILE A 9 -11.41 6.81 -4.46
CA ILE A 9 -10.29 6.26 -3.67
C ILE A 9 -10.69 6.12 -2.20
N LYS A 10 -11.33 7.14 -1.62
CA LYS A 10 -11.81 7.10 -0.22
C LYS A 10 -12.84 5.98 -0.03
N ASP A 11 -13.80 5.87 -0.93
CA ASP A 11 -14.86 4.86 -0.84
C ASP A 11 -14.30 3.43 -0.98
N SER A 12 -13.41 3.20 -1.95
CA SER A 12 -12.74 1.91 -2.12
C SER A 12 -11.90 1.53 -0.91
N PHE A 13 -11.17 2.48 -0.30
CA PHE A 13 -10.41 2.22 0.91
C PHE A 13 -11.30 1.92 2.11
N ASN A 14 -12.36 2.71 2.32
CA ASN A 14 -13.30 2.51 3.43
C ASN A 14 -14.02 1.15 3.34
N ALA A 15 -14.33 0.67 2.13
CA ALA A 15 -14.95 -0.63 1.91
C ALA A 15 -14.05 -1.80 2.36
N ILE A 16 -12.73 -1.64 2.31
CA ILE A 16 -11.77 -2.68 2.70
C ILE A 16 -11.12 -2.45 4.07
N ALA A 17 -11.31 -1.28 4.69
CA ALA A 17 -10.68 -0.92 5.96
C ALA A 17 -11.04 -1.88 7.11
N GLN A 18 -12.21 -2.51 7.08
CA GLN A 18 -12.60 -3.55 8.06
C GLN A 18 -11.82 -4.88 7.89
N HIS A 19 -11.14 -5.04 6.77
CA HIS A 19 -10.38 -6.23 6.39
C HIS A 19 -8.87 -5.97 6.34
N ASP A 20 -8.38 -4.96 7.06
CA ASP A 20 -7.01 -4.46 6.98
C ASP A 20 -5.93 -5.56 7.14
N LYS A 21 -6.11 -6.46 8.11
CA LYS A 21 -5.21 -7.62 8.29
C LYS A 21 -5.22 -8.54 7.07
N ALA A 22 -6.41 -8.88 6.55
CA ALA A 22 -6.53 -9.77 5.40
C ALA A 22 -5.95 -9.13 4.14
N LEU A 23 -6.15 -7.81 3.97
CA LEU A 23 -5.59 -7.04 2.88
C LEU A 23 -4.06 -7.06 2.91
N THR A 24 -3.45 -6.68 4.03
CA THR A 24 -1.98 -6.62 4.15
C THR A 24 -1.33 -7.99 4.05
N ASP A 25 -1.95 -9.04 4.60
CA ASP A 25 -1.52 -10.43 4.39
C ASP A 25 -1.48 -10.78 2.89
N LEU A 26 -2.56 -10.50 2.15
CA LEU A 26 -2.65 -10.77 0.71
C LEU A 26 -1.66 -9.94 -0.11
N VAL A 27 -1.40 -8.67 0.25
CA VAL A 27 -0.44 -7.84 -0.49
C VAL A 27 0.95 -8.44 -0.42
N TYR A 28 1.44 -8.81 0.76
CA TYR A 28 2.77 -9.41 0.87
C TYR A 28 2.84 -10.81 0.26
N GLU A 29 1.78 -11.61 0.36
CA GLU A 29 1.69 -12.89 -0.37
C GLU A 29 1.84 -12.70 -1.88
N LYS A 30 1.08 -11.76 -2.46
CA LYS A 30 1.13 -11.44 -3.90
C LYS A 30 2.46 -10.84 -4.30
N LEU A 31 3.02 -9.93 -3.50
CA LEU A 31 4.33 -9.33 -3.75
C LEU A 31 5.42 -10.39 -3.81
N PHE A 32 5.47 -11.30 -2.84
CA PHE A 32 6.49 -12.35 -2.81
C PHE A 32 6.26 -13.44 -3.86
N SER A 33 5.04 -13.61 -4.35
CA SER A 33 4.75 -14.43 -5.53
C SER A 33 5.27 -13.78 -6.82
N LEU A 34 5.06 -12.47 -6.99
CA LEU A 34 5.51 -11.72 -8.16
C LEU A 34 7.03 -11.47 -8.17
N CYS A 35 7.62 -11.26 -6.99
CA CYS A 35 9.03 -10.98 -6.80
C CYS A 35 9.59 -11.77 -5.60
N PRO A 36 9.89 -13.07 -5.76
CA PRO A 36 10.36 -13.92 -4.67
C PRO A 36 11.62 -13.40 -3.98
N HIS A 37 12.52 -12.75 -4.73
CA HIS A 37 13.75 -12.18 -4.20
C HIS A 37 13.51 -11.01 -3.23
N ALA A 38 12.37 -10.31 -3.33
CA ALA A 38 12.04 -9.20 -2.44
C ALA A 38 11.88 -9.66 -0.98
N ARG A 39 11.50 -10.92 -0.73
CA ARG A 39 11.30 -11.44 0.63
C ARG A 39 12.53 -11.27 1.53
N ALA A 40 13.73 -11.39 0.97
CA ALA A 40 14.99 -11.22 1.70
C ALA A 40 15.24 -9.79 2.20
N MET A 41 14.49 -8.81 1.67
CA MET A 41 14.56 -7.41 2.10
C MET A 41 13.66 -7.11 3.30
N PHE A 42 12.82 -8.06 3.70
CA PHE A 42 11.87 -7.90 4.80
C PHE A 42 12.27 -8.76 6.01
N PRO A 43 11.91 -8.35 7.23
CA PRO A 43 12.14 -9.15 8.43
C PRO A 43 11.38 -10.49 8.39
N ASP A 44 11.79 -11.43 9.25
CA ASP A 44 11.05 -12.68 9.40
C ASP A 44 9.69 -12.50 10.05
N ASP A 45 9.62 -11.63 11.06
CA ASP A 45 8.35 -11.19 11.63
C ASP A 45 7.80 -10.00 10.84
N MET A 46 6.75 -10.27 10.07
CA MET A 46 6.07 -9.28 9.23
C MET A 46 5.01 -8.46 9.99
N THR A 47 4.80 -8.68 11.28
CA THR A 47 3.70 -8.05 12.04
C THR A 47 3.77 -6.53 12.01
N VAL A 48 4.96 -5.97 12.31
CA VAL A 48 5.18 -4.52 12.30
C VAL A 48 5.10 -3.96 10.88
N GLN A 49 5.73 -4.63 9.92
CA GLN A 49 5.74 -4.21 8.51
C GLN A 49 4.32 -4.12 7.92
N LYS A 50 3.45 -5.08 8.25
CA LYS A 50 2.04 -5.08 7.82
C LYS A 50 1.26 -3.93 8.46
N MET A 51 1.42 -3.71 9.76
CA MET A 51 0.80 -2.58 10.45
C MET A 51 1.23 -1.22 9.85
N GLN A 52 2.53 -1.04 9.58
CA GLN A 52 3.05 0.20 9.00
C GLN A 52 2.47 0.48 7.61
N MET A 53 2.29 -0.56 6.79
CA MET A 53 1.65 -0.43 5.49
C MET A 53 0.20 0.09 5.62
N SER A 54 -0.57 -0.47 6.55
CA SER A 54 -1.94 -0.01 6.82
C SER A 54 -1.99 1.47 7.22
N VAL A 55 -1.12 1.86 8.15
CA VAL A 55 -1.01 3.24 8.64
C VAL A 55 -0.63 4.20 7.50
N ALA A 56 0.32 3.80 6.65
CA ALA A 56 0.73 4.60 5.50
C ALA A 56 -0.41 4.79 4.49
N LEU A 57 -1.16 3.74 4.17
CA LEU A 57 -2.32 3.83 3.27
C LEU A 57 -3.41 4.73 3.84
N GLU A 58 -3.72 4.58 5.14
CA GLU A 58 -4.70 5.41 5.83
C GLU A 58 -4.29 6.89 5.80
N LEU A 59 -3.01 7.19 6.07
CA LEU A 59 -2.47 8.54 6.00
C LEU A 59 -2.63 9.14 4.60
N ILE A 60 -2.27 8.39 3.56
CA ILE A 60 -2.39 8.84 2.16
C ILE A 60 -3.86 9.16 1.82
N VAL A 61 -4.79 8.28 2.20
CA VAL A 61 -6.23 8.45 1.92
C VAL A 61 -6.81 9.65 2.66
N LYS A 62 -6.44 9.85 3.94
CA LYS A 62 -6.86 11.01 4.74
C LYS A 62 -6.32 12.32 4.18
N SER A 63 -5.14 12.30 3.55
CA SER A 63 -4.46 13.48 3.01
C SER A 63 -4.78 13.78 1.54
N LEU A 64 -5.70 13.06 0.89
CA LEU A 64 -6.05 13.29 -0.54
C LEU A 64 -6.53 14.71 -0.84
N ASP A 65 -7.09 15.42 0.14
CA ASP A 65 -7.52 16.80 -0.02
C ASP A 65 -6.39 17.82 0.17
N ASN A 66 -5.35 17.46 0.92
CA ASN A 66 -4.21 18.33 1.23
C ASN A 66 -2.90 17.53 1.24
N PHE A 67 -2.45 17.11 0.05
CA PHE A 67 -1.28 16.24 -0.10
C PHE A 67 0.03 16.92 0.32
N THR A 68 0.10 18.25 0.22
CA THR A 68 1.28 19.03 0.64
C THR A 68 1.56 18.89 2.14
N ALA A 69 0.53 18.58 2.95
CA ALA A 69 0.71 18.36 4.39
C ALA A 69 1.49 17.09 4.74
N ILE A 70 1.66 16.16 3.80
CA ILE A 70 2.43 14.92 4.00
C ILE A 70 3.64 14.80 3.08
N GLU A 71 3.97 15.85 2.30
CA GLU A 71 5.01 15.76 1.28
C GLU A 71 6.39 15.47 1.88
N GLU A 72 6.76 16.16 2.97
CA GLU A 72 8.04 15.91 3.67
C GLU A 72 8.11 14.50 4.23
N HIS A 73 7.03 14.04 4.86
CA HIS A 73 6.96 12.68 5.39
C HIS A 73 7.09 11.61 4.29
N LEU A 74 6.45 11.81 3.13
CA LEU A 74 6.59 10.89 1.99
C LEU A 74 8.02 10.88 1.41
N LYS A 75 8.76 11.99 1.50
CA LYS A 75 10.17 12.04 1.10
C LYS A 75 11.03 11.23 2.07
N GLU A 76 10.85 11.43 3.38
CA GLU A 76 11.53 10.64 4.41
C GLU A 76 11.29 9.13 4.22
N MET A 77 10.03 8.73 3.99
CA MET A 77 9.71 7.34 3.67
C MET A 77 10.43 6.86 2.41
N GLY A 78 10.52 7.70 1.37
CA GLY A 78 11.25 7.38 0.14
C GLY A 78 12.74 7.13 0.39
N ASP A 79 13.37 7.96 1.22
CA ASP A 79 14.77 7.83 1.61
C ASP A 79 15.00 6.52 2.39
N GLU A 80 14.12 6.19 3.35
CA GLU A 80 14.18 4.91 4.09
C GLU A 80 14.07 3.68 3.18
N HIS A 81 13.23 3.74 2.15
CA HIS A 81 13.12 2.66 1.15
C HIS A 81 14.41 2.54 0.33
N ALA A 82 14.99 3.68 -0.09
CA ALA A 82 16.24 3.70 -0.83
C ALA A 82 17.41 3.14 0.00
N ASP A 83 17.51 3.53 1.27
CA ASP A 83 18.52 3.02 2.22
C ASP A 83 18.37 1.52 2.47
N SER A 84 17.14 1.01 2.40
CA SER A 84 16.83 -0.43 2.48
C SER A 84 17.10 -1.18 1.16
N GLY A 85 17.61 -0.50 0.13
CA GLY A 85 17.95 -1.08 -1.17
C GLY A 85 16.76 -1.30 -2.10
N VAL A 86 15.60 -0.70 -1.81
CA VAL A 86 14.45 -0.72 -2.72
C VAL A 86 14.79 0.09 -3.96
N LYS A 87 14.55 -0.51 -5.13
CA LYS A 87 14.81 0.13 -6.41
C LYS A 87 13.51 0.57 -7.09
N PRO A 88 13.56 1.58 -7.97
CA PRO A 88 12.40 2.03 -8.73
C PRO A 88 11.64 0.89 -9.46
N GLU A 89 12.35 -0.15 -9.91
CA GLU A 89 11.74 -1.27 -10.64
C GLU A 89 10.82 -2.15 -9.77
N TYR A 90 10.90 -2.06 -8.44
CA TYR A 90 10.03 -2.83 -7.53
C TYR A 90 8.68 -2.15 -7.27
N TYR A 91 8.56 -0.84 -7.50
CA TYR A 91 7.32 -0.10 -7.25
C TYR A 91 6.14 -0.59 -8.10
N PRO A 92 6.29 -0.89 -9.41
CA PRO A 92 5.22 -1.49 -10.20
C PRO A 92 4.72 -2.82 -9.61
N MET A 93 5.61 -3.69 -9.14
CA MET A 93 5.25 -4.98 -8.56
C MET A 93 4.47 -4.83 -7.25
N MET A 94 4.87 -3.87 -6.40
CA MET A 94 4.11 -3.51 -5.20
C MET A 94 2.72 -2.95 -5.56
N GLY A 95 2.65 -2.08 -6.57
CA GLY A 95 1.39 -1.53 -7.07
C GLY A 95 0.43 -2.62 -7.55
N ASP A 96 0.93 -3.58 -8.34
CA ASP A 96 0.16 -4.71 -8.85
C ASP A 96 -0.31 -5.63 -7.71
N ALA A 97 0.56 -5.91 -6.73
CA ALA A 97 0.22 -6.69 -5.54
C ALA A 97 -0.89 -6.01 -4.72
N LEU A 98 -0.78 -4.70 -4.50
CA LEU A 98 -1.77 -3.90 -3.79
C LEU A 98 -3.12 -3.91 -4.51
N LEU A 99 -3.15 -3.55 -5.79
CA LEU A 99 -4.39 -3.50 -6.56
C LEU A 99 -5.04 -4.88 -6.66
N SER A 100 -4.25 -5.94 -6.85
CA SER A 100 -4.77 -7.31 -6.90
C SER A 100 -5.32 -7.78 -5.54
N ALA A 101 -4.68 -7.40 -4.43
CA ALA A 101 -5.21 -7.68 -3.09
C ALA A 101 -6.51 -6.93 -2.84
N MET A 102 -6.56 -5.64 -3.16
CA MET A 102 -7.78 -4.83 -3.02
C MET A 102 -8.92 -5.40 -3.87
N ALA A 103 -8.67 -5.78 -5.12
CA ALA A 103 -9.67 -6.41 -5.98
C ALA A 103 -10.17 -7.75 -5.40
N THR A 104 -9.28 -8.54 -4.80
CA THR A 104 -9.65 -9.82 -4.16
C THR A 104 -10.53 -9.59 -2.93
N VAL A 105 -10.16 -8.63 -2.07
CA VAL A 105 -10.91 -8.31 -0.84
C VAL A 105 -12.25 -7.64 -1.15
N SER A 106 -12.28 -6.72 -2.11
CA SER A 106 -13.51 -6.01 -2.53
C SER A 106 -14.47 -6.90 -3.33
N GLY A 107 -13.97 -7.95 -3.99
CA GLY A 107 -14.78 -8.87 -4.77
C GLY A 107 -15.67 -8.14 -5.80
N PRO A 108 -16.99 -8.40 -5.87
CA PRO A 108 -17.89 -7.73 -6.80
C PRO A 108 -18.00 -6.20 -6.63
N ALA A 109 -17.54 -5.64 -5.51
CA ALA A 109 -17.53 -4.20 -5.28
C ALA A 109 -16.30 -3.49 -5.89
N TRP A 110 -15.39 -4.21 -6.54
CA TRP A 110 -14.23 -3.63 -7.23
C TRP A 110 -14.67 -2.88 -8.50
N THR A 111 -14.16 -1.65 -8.70
CA THR A 111 -14.54 -0.74 -9.80
C THR A 111 -13.36 0.03 -10.35
#